data_AF-A0A3N5AD97-F1
#
_entry.id   AF-A0A3N5AD97-F1
#
_cell.length_a   1.000
_cell.length_b   1.000
_cell.length_c   1.000
_cell.angle_alpha   90.00
_cell.angle_beta   90.00
_cell.angle_gamma   90.00
#
_symmetry.space_group_name_H-M   'P 1'
#
loop_
_entity.id
_entity.type
_entity.pdbx_description
1 polymer ?
#
loop_
_entity_poly.entity_id
_entity_poly.type
_entity_poly.pdbx_seq_one_letter_code
_entity_poly.pdbx_strand_id
1 'polypeptide(L)'
;MPRPASPLRAFTLRGARAVHRAGAWGFDRSGPLAPLLAELGAPLHRWLFPHSLLTDPGIPVEVDGFRLYHEGRPSYHLQMLAMGMHDRDVAALIRQLVRPDMSVVDVGAHLGYFTLLCARLGGAASRVWAFEPSSALLPILRRNVAENDVCGEIHVVPSAVGDSVGAVTLFAGTPDSMLSSIHRAAAAGDGAGPRETVACTTLDAWAERSLWPRVDLVKIDIEGHEVAALAGMRELSRRNPGLVLIIELNERTLAAAGESIDSFWAALAACGFDDVSLAGPPPRPVTYPQDRDAIRREIRRQGNGRVNLMCLRRPG
;
A
#
# COMPACT_ATOMS: atom_id res chain seq x y z
N MET A 1 41.41 -0.25 -6.56
CA MET A 1 41.08 0.82 -7.54
C MET A 1 39.62 1.20 -7.36
N PRO A 2 39.31 2.48 -7.05
CA PRO A 2 37.92 2.91 -6.93
C PRO A 2 37.26 2.94 -8.31
N ARG A 3 36.03 2.40 -8.42
CA ARG A 3 35.21 2.48 -9.63
C ARG A 3 34.95 3.95 -9.96
N PRO A 4 34.98 4.36 -11.25
CA PRO A 4 34.66 5.73 -11.63
C PRO A 4 33.21 6.03 -11.28
N ALA A 5 32.97 7.21 -10.69
CA ALA A 5 31.63 7.76 -10.50
C ALA A 5 30.92 7.82 -11.85
N SER A 6 29.64 7.44 -11.89
CA SER A 6 28.86 7.52 -13.13
C SER A 6 28.82 8.96 -13.65
N PRO A 7 28.94 9.19 -14.97
CA PRO A 7 28.93 10.54 -15.52
C PRO A 7 27.53 11.16 -15.30
N LEU A 8 27.52 12.37 -14.72
CA LEU A 8 26.33 13.21 -14.63
C LEU A 8 25.74 13.39 -16.04
N ARG A 9 24.54 12.82 -16.27
CA ARG A 9 23.78 13.07 -17.50
C ARG A 9 23.17 14.47 -17.40
N ALA A 10 23.46 15.32 -18.38
CA ALA A 10 22.93 16.66 -18.46
C ALA A 10 22.51 16.98 -19.90
N PHE A 11 21.44 17.73 -20.07
CA PHE A 11 21.04 18.30 -21.35
C PHE A 11 20.48 19.72 -21.15
N THR A 12 20.45 20.51 -22.21
CA THR A 12 20.08 21.92 -22.16
C THR A 12 18.71 22.12 -22.80
N LEU A 13 17.79 22.78 -22.10
CA LEU A 13 16.47 23.12 -22.61
C LEU A 13 16.29 24.64 -22.51
N ARG A 14 16.18 25.33 -23.65
CA ARG A 14 15.98 26.80 -23.75
C ARG A 14 16.85 27.63 -22.77
N GLY A 15 18.15 27.34 -22.70
CA GLY A 15 19.10 28.11 -21.86
C GLY A 15 19.17 27.70 -20.38
N ALA A 16 18.33 26.75 -19.94
CA ALA A 16 18.44 26.12 -18.63
C ALA A 16 19.12 24.74 -18.76
N ARG A 17 20.09 24.45 -17.89
CA ARG A 17 20.77 23.15 -17.86
C ARG A 17 20.04 22.22 -16.91
N ALA A 18 19.50 21.12 -17.42
CA ALA A 18 18.94 20.04 -16.60
C ALA A 18 20.04 19.03 -16.27
N VAL A 19 20.07 18.57 -15.02
CA VAL A 19 21.09 17.66 -14.47
C VAL A 19 20.38 16.50 -13.79
N HIS A 20 20.84 15.28 -14.06
CA HIS A 20 20.36 14.07 -13.39
C HIS A 20 21.23 13.73 -12.17
N ARG A 21 20.67 13.81 -10.96
CA ARG A 21 21.32 13.44 -9.68
C ARG A 21 20.40 12.54 -8.86
N ALA A 22 20.96 11.50 -8.24
CA ALA A 22 20.25 10.60 -7.32
C ALA A 22 18.90 10.04 -7.85
N GLY A 23 18.80 9.79 -9.16
CA GLY A 23 17.59 9.25 -9.79
C GLY A 23 16.53 10.30 -10.18
N ALA A 24 16.82 11.60 -10.01
CA ALA A 24 15.94 12.69 -10.41
C ALA A 24 16.61 13.69 -11.36
N TRP A 25 15.78 14.30 -12.19
CA TRP A 25 16.13 15.44 -13.03
C TRP A 25 15.86 16.76 -12.28
N GLY A 26 16.86 17.63 -12.18
CA GLY A 26 16.73 18.96 -11.61
C GLY A 26 17.39 20.01 -12.50
N PHE A 27 17.13 21.29 -12.23
CA PHE A 27 17.85 22.37 -12.90
C PHE A 27 19.15 22.70 -12.16
N ASP A 28 20.18 23.02 -12.94
CA ASP A 28 21.43 23.55 -12.42
C ASP A 28 21.20 24.95 -11.82
N ARG A 29 21.32 25.05 -10.49
CA ARG A 29 21.13 26.29 -9.72
C ARG A 29 22.42 27.09 -9.53
N SER A 30 23.51 26.74 -10.21
CA SER A 30 24.80 27.43 -10.06
C SER A 30 25.03 28.56 -11.07
N GLY A 31 24.11 28.79 -12.00
CA GLY A 31 24.24 29.80 -13.07
C GLY A 31 23.52 31.13 -12.82
N PRO A 32 23.72 32.14 -13.69
CA PRO A 32 23.16 33.49 -13.55
C PRO A 32 21.62 33.56 -13.60
N LEU A 33 20.96 32.52 -14.10
CA LEU A 33 19.51 32.37 -14.11
C LEU A 33 18.96 31.68 -12.84
N ALA A 34 19.81 31.30 -11.88
CA ALA A 34 19.41 30.57 -10.68
C ALA A 34 18.32 31.25 -9.84
N PRO A 35 18.30 32.59 -9.65
CA PRO A 35 17.22 33.26 -8.90
C PRO A 35 15.87 33.14 -9.62
N LEU A 36 15.86 33.34 -10.95
CA LEU A 36 14.67 33.22 -11.79
C LEU A 36 14.16 31.77 -11.87
N LEU A 37 15.08 30.79 -11.97
CA LEU A 37 14.77 29.36 -11.91
C LEU A 37 14.40 28.87 -10.50
N ALA A 38 14.66 29.65 -9.45
CA ALA A 38 14.16 29.38 -8.11
C ALA A 38 12.71 29.88 -7.96
N GLU A 39 12.39 31.06 -8.50
CA GLU A 39 11.04 31.65 -8.48
C GLU A 39 10.06 30.97 -9.45
N LEU A 40 10.48 30.69 -10.69
CA LEU A 40 9.70 29.88 -11.65
C LEU A 40 9.82 28.37 -11.39
N GLY A 41 10.72 27.99 -10.48
CA GLY A 41 11.27 26.65 -10.33
C GLY A 41 10.24 25.61 -9.99
N ALA A 42 9.54 25.76 -8.88
CA ALA A 42 8.67 24.69 -8.39
C ALA A 42 7.53 24.33 -9.38
N PRO A 43 6.79 25.28 -9.97
CA PRO A 43 5.72 24.95 -10.92
C PRO A 43 6.25 24.37 -12.23
N LEU A 44 7.31 24.96 -12.81
CA LEU A 44 7.87 24.53 -14.09
C LEU A 44 8.64 23.19 -13.95
N HIS A 45 9.32 22.97 -12.84
CA HIS A 45 9.98 21.71 -12.49
C HIS A 45 8.95 20.61 -12.20
N ARG A 46 7.84 20.93 -11.51
CA ARG A 46 6.69 20.03 -11.34
C ARG A 46 6.07 19.62 -12.67
N TRP A 47 6.01 20.56 -13.63
CA TRP A 47 5.48 20.32 -14.97
C TRP A 47 6.43 19.52 -15.88
N LEU A 48 7.73 19.84 -15.88
CA LEU A 48 8.74 19.18 -16.73
C LEU A 48 9.27 17.87 -16.16
N PHE A 49 9.32 17.75 -14.84
CA PHE A 49 9.92 16.64 -14.11
C PHE A 49 9.02 16.21 -12.94
N PRO A 50 7.77 15.80 -13.18
CA PRO A 50 6.85 15.38 -12.12
C PRO A 50 7.45 14.29 -11.21
N HIS A 51 8.36 13.47 -11.73
CA HIS A 51 9.08 12.41 -11.00
C HIS A 51 10.21 12.88 -10.08
N SER A 52 10.65 14.14 -10.19
CA SER A 52 11.84 14.65 -9.50
C SER A 52 11.56 15.35 -8.16
N LEU A 53 10.30 15.75 -7.93
CA LEU A 53 9.80 16.20 -6.61
C LEU A 53 9.72 15.07 -5.58
N LEU A 54 10.00 13.83 -6.01
CA LEU A 54 9.87 12.59 -5.25
C LEU A 54 11.24 12.07 -4.78
N THR A 55 12.24 12.96 -4.67
CA THR A 55 13.61 12.60 -4.26
C THR A 55 14.11 13.32 -3.01
N ASP A 56 13.35 14.29 -2.49
CA ASP A 56 13.66 14.91 -1.21
C ASP A 56 12.74 14.33 -0.11
N PRO A 57 13.26 13.48 0.80
CA PRO A 57 12.47 12.92 1.91
C PRO A 57 11.91 14.00 2.86
N GLY A 58 12.46 15.22 2.80
CA GLY A 58 12.00 16.35 3.59
C GLY A 58 10.74 17.04 3.06
N ILE A 59 10.34 16.78 1.81
CA ILE A 59 9.20 17.43 1.16
C ILE A 59 8.04 16.43 1.03
N PRO A 60 6.85 16.71 1.61
CA PRO A 60 5.70 15.82 1.45
C PRO A 60 5.12 15.92 0.04
N VAL A 61 4.57 14.81 -0.42
CA VAL A 61 3.74 14.73 -1.63
C VAL A 61 2.29 14.90 -1.23
N GLU A 62 1.58 15.80 -1.90
CA GLU A 62 0.15 15.99 -1.67
C GLU A 62 -0.67 14.99 -2.51
N VAL A 63 -1.44 14.14 -1.84
CA VAL A 63 -2.35 13.17 -2.46
C VAL A 63 -3.70 13.27 -1.76
N ASP A 64 -4.76 13.63 -2.49
CA ASP A 64 -6.11 13.80 -1.92
C ASP A 64 -6.16 14.72 -0.68
N GLY A 65 -5.35 15.77 -0.67
CA GLY A 65 -5.23 16.70 0.47
C GLY A 65 -4.56 16.08 1.69
N PHE A 66 -3.83 14.98 1.54
CA PHE A 66 -2.91 14.44 2.55
C PHE A 66 -1.48 14.79 2.20
N ARG A 67 -0.69 15.16 3.19
CA ARG A 67 0.76 15.36 3.08
C ARG A 67 1.46 14.05 3.41
N LEU A 68 2.01 13.37 2.40
CA LEU A 68 2.65 12.08 2.55
C LEU A 68 4.17 12.19 2.35
N TYR A 69 4.92 11.84 3.39
CA TYR A 69 6.37 11.70 3.37
C TYR A 69 6.78 10.31 2.90
N HIS A 70 8.03 10.20 2.46
CA HIS A 70 8.66 8.97 1.95
C HIS A 70 10.16 8.93 2.30
N GLU A 71 10.82 7.79 2.11
CA GLU A 71 12.24 7.57 2.46
C GLU A 71 13.26 8.27 1.53
N GLY A 72 12.84 9.18 0.65
CA GLY A 72 13.78 9.96 -0.17
C GLY A 72 14.38 9.22 -1.37
N ARG A 73 13.88 8.02 -1.65
CA ARG A 73 14.03 7.38 -2.97
C ARG A 73 12.78 7.70 -3.78
N PRO A 74 12.82 7.70 -5.12
CA PRO A 74 11.61 7.79 -5.92
C PRO A 74 10.71 6.60 -5.54
N SER A 75 9.82 6.82 -4.57
CA SER A 75 8.96 5.78 -4.04
C SER A 75 7.92 5.52 -5.11
N TYR A 76 8.20 4.56 -5.99
CA TYR A 76 7.37 4.22 -7.15
C TYR A 76 5.89 4.15 -6.74
N HIS A 77 5.61 3.52 -5.60
CA HIS A 77 4.28 3.48 -4.98
C HIS A 77 3.66 4.87 -4.71
N LEU A 78 4.37 5.80 -4.05
CA LEU A 78 3.87 7.16 -3.83
C LEU A 78 3.77 7.96 -5.13
N GLN A 79 4.66 7.72 -6.09
CA GLN A 79 4.54 8.36 -7.42
C GLN A 79 3.29 7.87 -8.12
N MET A 80 3.04 6.56 -8.11
CA MET A 80 1.84 5.99 -8.70
C MET A 80 0.60 6.46 -7.94
N LEU A 81 0.60 6.52 -6.61
CA LEU A 81 -0.52 7.09 -5.85
C LEU A 81 -0.77 8.57 -6.20
N ALA A 82 0.27 9.40 -6.25
CA ALA A 82 0.15 10.83 -6.56
C ALA A 82 -0.30 11.10 -8.01
N MET A 83 0.10 10.25 -8.95
CA MET A 83 -0.41 10.26 -10.32
C MET A 83 -1.78 9.57 -10.43
N GLY A 84 -2.30 8.99 -9.34
CA GLY A 84 -3.47 8.13 -9.30
C GLY A 84 -3.34 6.89 -10.19
N MET A 85 -2.14 6.44 -10.48
CA MET A 85 -1.91 5.22 -11.26
C MET A 85 -1.94 3.95 -10.40
N HIS A 86 -1.92 4.06 -9.07
CA HIS A 86 -2.04 2.94 -8.13
C HIS A 86 -3.38 2.95 -7.39
N ASP A 87 -3.97 1.77 -7.22
CA ASP A 87 -5.07 1.46 -6.30
C ASP A 87 -6.23 2.48 -6.27
N ARG A 88 -6.51 3.10 -7.43
CA ARG A 88 -7.66 4.01 -7.61
C ARG A 88 -8.97 3.29 -7.37
N ASP A 89 -9.05 2.03 -7.77
CA ASP A 89 -10.18 1.14 -7.51
C ASP A 89 -10.41 0.96 -6.00
N VAL A 90 -9.36 0.69 -5.22
CA VAL A 90 -9.43 0.58 -3.76
C VAL A 90 -9.81 1.92 -3.13
N ALA A 91 -9.17 3.01 -3.54
CA ALA A 91 -9.46 4.34 -3.01
C ALA A 91 -10.89 4.80 -3.35
N ALA A 92 -11.40 4.48 -4.53
CA ALA A 92 -12.78 4.75 -4.92
C ALA A 92 -13.75 3.89 -4.09
N LEU A 93 -13.42 2.62 -3.89
CA LEU A 93 -14.22 1.71 -3.10
C LEU A 93 -14.28 2.13 -1.63
N ILE A 94 -13.16 2.52 -1.02
CA ILE A 94 -13.11 3.06 0.35
C ILE A 94 -13.99 4.31 0.48
N ARG A 95 -13.95 5.23 -0.49
CA ARG A 95 -14.86 6.40 -0.51
C ARG A 95 -16.33 6.00 -0.60
N GLN A 96 -16.63 4.90 -1.29
CA GLN A 96 -17.99 4.38 -1.41
C GLN A 96 -18.43 3.58 -0.19
N LEU A 97 -17.54 2.96 0.56
CA LEU A 97 -17.90 2.06 1.66
C LEU A 97 -17.80 2.71 3.03
N VAL A 98 -16.72 3.46 3.30
CA VAL A 98 -16.50 4.05 4.62
C VAL A 98 -17.55 5.12 4.90
N ARG A 99 -18.15 5.01 6.08
CA ARG A 99 -19.16 5.91 6.63
C ARG A 99 -18.70 6.42 7.99
N PRO A 100 -19.31 7.51 8.49
CA PRO A 100 -19.07 7.96 9.86
C PRO A 100 -19.17 6.80 10.87
N ASP A 101 -18.27 6.83 11.85
CA ASP A 101 -18.20 5.92 13.00
C ASP A 101 -17.84 4.46 12.63
N MET A 102 -17.40 4.20 11.40
CA MET A 102 -16.87 2.90 11.02
C MET A 102 -15.48 2.67 11.58
N SER A 103 -15.23 1.43 12.01
CA SER A 103 -13.93 0.98 12.50
C SER A 103 -13.24 0.13 11.43
N VAL A 104 -11.98 0.45 11.13
CA VAL A 104 -11.24 -0.11 9.99
C VAL A 104 -9.93 -0.75 10.46
N VAL A 105 -9.59 -1.90 9.89
CA VAL A 105 -8.27 -2.52 10.02
C VAL A 105 -7.56 -2.43 8.65
N ASP A 106 -6.42 -1.75 8.59
CA ASP A 106 -5.58 -1.62 7.40
C ASP A 106 -4.33 -2.48 7.57
N VAL A 107 -4.31 -3.64 6.92
CA VAL A 107 -3.21 -4.61 6.96
C VAL A 107 -2.28 -4.39 5.78
N GLY A 108 -1.02 -4.06 6.07
CA GLY A 108 -0.09 -3.55 5.07
C GLY A 108 -0.28 -2.05 4.84
N ALA A 109 -0.28 -1.29 5.95
CA ALA A 109 -0.59 0.14 5.91
C ALA A 109 0.47 0.97 5.15
N HIS A 110 1.71 0.47 5.01
CA HIS A 110 2.78 1.09 4.24
C HIS A 110 3.02 2.55 4.66
N LEU A 111 2.82 3.52 3.76
CA LEU A 111 2.95 4.96 4.07
C LEU A 111 1.70 5.57 4.74
N GLY A 112 0.61 4.82 4.88
CA GLY A 112 -0.60 5.23 5.59
C GLY A 112 -1.65 5.97 4.77
N TYR A 113 -1.57 5.94 3.44
CA TYR A 113 -2.56 6.64 2.58
C TYR A 113 -3.99 6.14 2.84
N PHE A 114 -4.21 4.82 2.83
CA PHE A 114 -5.54 4.24 3.08
C PHE A 114 -5.97 4.40 4.54
N THR A 115 -5.04 4.23 5.49
CA THR A 115 -5.26 4.55 6.90
C THR A 115 -5.82 5.97 7.09
N LEU A 116 -5.15 6.98 6.50
CA LEU A 116 -5.57 8.38 6.57
C LEU A 116 -6.91 8.64 5.87
N LEU A 117 -7.12 8.03 4.69
CA LEU A 117 -8.38 8.12 3.95
C LEU A 117 -9.55 7.59 4.77
N CYS A 118 -9.40 6.41 5.39
CA CYS A 118 -10.41 5.81 6.26
C CYS A 118 -10.69 6.69 7.49
N ALA A 119 -9.66 7.18 8.18
CA ALA A 119 -9.84 8.04 9.36
C ALA A 119 -10.51 9.38 9.04
N ARG A 120 -10.23 9.96 7.86
CA ARG A 120 -10.91 11.18 7.39
C ARG A 120 -12.39 10.93 7.09
N LEU A 121 -12.70 9.86 6.36
CA LEU A 121 -14.07 9.54 5.96
C LEU A 121 -14.93 9.04 7.13
N GLY A 122 -14.33 8.31 8.07
CA GLY A 122 -15.01 7.77 9.25
C GLY A 122 -15.32 8.82 10.32
N GLY A 123 -14.73 10.01 10.27
CA GLY A 123 -15.02 11.09 11.22
C GLY A 123 -14.54 10.80 12.65
N ALA A 124 -14.99 11.63 13.59
CA ALA A 124 -14.40 11.73 14.93
C ALA A 124 -14.53 10.47 15.81
N ALA A 125 -15.55 9.64 15.59
CA ALA A 125 -15.72 8.38 16.35
C ALA A 125 -15.20 7.15 15.58
N SER A 126 -14.59 7.33 14.41
CA SER A 126 -13.93 6.23 13.72
C SER A 126 -12.63 5.83 14.39
N ARG A 127 -12.30 4.54 14.26
CA ARG A 127 -11.03 3.98 14.68
C ARG A 127 -10.38 3.27 13.51
N VAL A 128 -9.08 3.46 13.33
CA VAL A 128 -8.30 2.77 12.30
C VAL A 128 -7.10 2.12 12.95
N TRP A 129 -6.96 0.80 12.80
CA TRP A 129 -5.76 0.07 13.20
C TRP A 129 -4.90 -0.23 11.98
N ALA A 130 -3.75 0.42 11.91
CA ALA A 130 -2.82 0.36 10.78
C ALA A 130 -1.67 -0.60 11.12
N PHE A 131 -1.68 -1.79 10.54
CA PHE A 131 -0.64 -2.79 10.72
C PHE A 131 0.47 -2.60 9.68
N GLU A 132 1.68 -2.32 10.18
CA GLU A 132 2.88 -2.18 9.35
C GLU A 132 4.08 -2.81 10.08
N PRO A 133 4.66 -3.90 9.53
CA PRO A 133 5.82 -4.55 10.17
C PRO A 133 7.14 -3.83 9.96
N SER A 134 7.32 -3.08 8.86
CA SER A 134 8.65 -2.65 8.44
C SER A 134 9.21 -1.56 9.33
N SER A 135 10.41 -1.79 9.87
CA SER A 135 11.10 -0.80 10.70
C SER A 135 11.47 0.48 9.94
N ALA A 136 11.61 0.38 8.61
CA ALA A 136 11.91 1.50 7.73
C ALA A 136 10.66 2.39 7.50
N LEU A 137 9.50 1.77 7.28
CA LEU A 137 8.24 2.47 7.00
C LEU A 137 7.55 3.00 8.25
N LEU A 138 7.68 2.33 9.39
CA LEU A 138 7.00 2.70 10.64
C LEU A 138 7.22 4.17 11.07
N PRO A 139 8.45 4.73 11.06
CA PRO A 139 8.67 6.16 11.33
C PRO A 139 7.92 7.08 10.36
N ILE A 140 7.83 6.70 9.09
CA ILE A 140 7.16 7.51 8.07
C ILE A 140 5.65 7.42 8.19
N LEU A 141 5.10 6.21 8.39
CA LEU A 141 3.69 6.02 8.70
C LEU A 141 3.28 6.89 9.89
N ARG A 142 4.04 6.84 10.99
CA ARG A 142 3.78 7.68 12.17
C ARG A 142 3.87 9.17 11.87
N ARG A 143 4.86 9.59 11.07
CA ARG A 143 4.98 10.99 10.64
C ARG A 143 3.79 11.42 9.79
N ASN A 144 3.38 10.61 8.84
CA ASN A 144 2.22 10.88 7.97
C ASN A 144 0.94 10.96 8.79
N VAL A 145 0.75 10.08 9.78
CA VAL A 145 -0.38 10.16 10.71
C VAL A 145 -0.33 11.45 11.53
N ALA A 146 0.83 11.84 12.06
CA ALA A 146 0.98 13.03 12.90
C ALA A 146 0.86 14.36 12.14
N GLU A 147 1.26 14.40 10.87
CA GLU A 147 1.25 15.63 10.05
C GLU A 147 -0.05 15.84 9.28
N ASN A 148 -1.02 14.93 9.39
CA ASN A 148 -2.32 15.06 8.77
C ASN A 148 -3.41 15.13 9.85
N ASP A 149 -4.07 16.29 9.91
CA ASP A 149 -5.21 16.50 10.80
C ASP A 149 -6.43 15.72 10.30
N VAL A 150 -6.55 14.47 10.74
CA VAL A 150 -7.73 13.62 10.54
C VAL A 150 -8.56 13.55 11.82
N CYS A 151 -9.87 13.43 11.67
CA CYS A 151 -10.79 13.41 12.81
C CYS A 151 -10.78 12.06 13.55
N GLY A 152 -10.57 10.95 12.83
CA GLY A 152 -10.60 9.60 13.38
C GLY A 152 -9.37 9.24 14.21
N GLU A 153 -9.55 8.31 15.14
CA GLU A 153 -8.47 7.77 15.98
C GLU A 153 -7.66 6.74 15.18
N ILE A 154 -6.35 6.97 15.02
CA ILE A 154 -5.44 6.03 14.32
C ILE A 154 -4.50 5.36 15.33
N HIS A 155 -4.47 4.03 15.30
CA HIS A 155 -3.53 3.21 16.07
C HIS A 155 -2.54 2.53 15.11
N VAL A 156 -1.27 2.91 15.17
CA VAL A 156 -0.21 2.24 14.43
C VAL A 156 0.25 0.99 15.18
N VAL A 157 0.10 -0.18 14.57
CA VAL A 157 0.46 -1.49 15.12
C VAL A 157 1.71 -2.02 14.42
N PRO A 158 2.89 -2.03 15.09
CA PRO A 158 4.16 -2.44 14.48
C PRO A 158 4.29 -3.97 14.41
N SER A 159 3.44 -4.62 13.61
CA SER A 159 3.37 -6.08 13.50
C SER A 159 2.93 -6.49 12.11
N ALA A 160 3.52 -7.58 11.61
CA ALA A 160 2.95 -8.36 10.53
C ALA A 160 1.67 -9.04 11.00
N VAL A 161 0.81 -9.39 10.03
CA VAL A 161 -0.39 -10.18 10.23
C VAL A 161 -0.26 -11.48 9.46
N GLY A 162 -0.47 -12.60 10.14
CA GLY A 162 -0.43 -13.94 9.55
C GLY A 162 -1.37 -14.90 10.28
N ASP A 163 -1.02 -16.19 10.28
CA ASP A 163 -1.81 -17.28 10.85
C ASP A 163 -1.40 -17.69 12.28
N SER A 164 -0.34 -17.07 12.81
CA SER A 164 0.23 -17.38 14.12
C SER A 164 0.86 -16.15 14.78
N VAL A 165 1.00 -16.20 16.11
CA VAL A 165 1.71 -15.17 16.90
C VAL A 165 3.18 -15.57 17.03
N GLY A 166 4.10 -14.63 16.82
CA GLY A 166 5.53 -14.90 16.95
C GLY A 166 6.37 -13.85 16.24
N ALA A 167 7.42 -14.32 15.57
CA ALA A 167 8.27 -13.48 14.73
C ALA A 167 8.40 -14.10 13.34
N VAL A 168 8.41 -13.26 12.31
CA VAL A 168 8.57 -13.66 10.91
C VAL A 168 9.71 -12.87 10.27
N THR A 169 10.26 -13.40 9.17
CA THR A 169 11.28 -12.68 8.39
C THR A 169 10.58 -11.90 7.29
N LEU A 170 10.67 -10.58 7.34
CA LEU A 170 10.28 -9.71 6.25
C LEU A 170 11.46 -9.56 5.28
N PHE A 171 11.17 -9.69 3.99
CA PHE A 171 12.10 -9.45 2.90
C PHE A 171 11.70 -8.14 2.24
N ALA A 172 12.53 -7.11 2.40
CA ALA A 172 12.34 -5.87 1.67
C ALA A 172 12.60 -6.12 0.18
N GLY A 173 11.76 -5.53 -0.66
CA GLY A 173 11.93 -5.56 -2.11
C GLY A 173 13.24 -4.94 -2.59
N THR A 174 13.52 -5.06 -3.88
CA THR A 174 14.62 -4.29 -4.48
C THR A 174 14.34 -2.77 -4.34
N PRO A 175 15.37 -1.89 -4.42
CA PRO A 175 15.19 -0.45 -4.26
C PRO A 175 14.12 0.19 -5.16
N ASP A 176 13.78 -0.47 -6.27
CA ASP A 176 12.81 -0.01 -7.27
C ASP A 176 11.38 -0.56 -7.04
N SER A 177 11.20 -1.62 -6.23
CA SER A 177 9.87 -2.19 -6.00
C SER A 177 9.20 -1.66 -4.73
N MET A 178 9.93 -1.30 -3.66
CA MET A 178 9.40 -0.95 -2.33
C MET A 178 8.36 -1.94 -1.74
N LEU A 179 8.02 -3.01 -2.46
CA LEU A 179 7.16 -4.10 -2.01
C LEU A 179 7.95 -4.89 -0.96
N SER A 180 7.54 -4.78 0.29
CA SER A 180 8.07 -5.64 1.35
C SER A 180 7.13 -6.83 1.49
N SER A 181 7.68 -8.03 1.39
CA SER A 181 6.91 -9.27 1.50
C SER A 181 7.58 -10.19 2.52
N ILE A 182 6.79 -10.99 3.22
CA ILE A 182 7.31 -12.05 4.10
C ILE A 182 7.91 -13.20 3.26
N HIS A 183 7.72 -13.19 1.94
CA HIS A 183 8.28 -14.16 1.02
C HIS A 183 9.37 -13.58 0.13
N ARG A 184 10.56 -14.20 0.20
CA ARG A 184 11.73 -13.80 -0.58
C ARG A 184 11.48 -13.69 -2.08
N ALA A 185 10.74 -14.64 -2.65
CA ALA A 185 10.49 -14.71 -4.09
C ALA A 185 9.50 -13.64 -4.55
N ALA A 186 8.66 -13.11 -3.66
CA ALA A 186 7.77 -11.98 -3.94
C ALA A 186 8.53 -10.65 -3.84
N ALA A 187 9.52 -10.57 -2.94
CA ALA A 187 10.36 -9.37 -2.76
C ALA A 187 11.49 -9.21 -3.82
N ALA A 188 12.06 -10.31 -4.33
CA ALA A 188 13.29 -10.26 -5.13
C ALA A 188 13.07 -10.51 -6.63
N GLY A 189 13.32 -9.47 -7.44
CA GLY A 189 13.90 -9.69 -8.77
C GLY A 189 15.41 -9.89 -8.60
N ASP A 190 15.90 -11.12 -8.79
CA ASP A 190 17.31 -11.58 -8.85
C ASP A 190 18.34 -11.10 -7.80
N GLY A 191 17.94 -10.31 -6.80
CA GLY A 191 18.78 -9.87 -5.68
C GLY A 191 17.99 -9.90 -4.38
N ALA A 192 18.46 -10.67 -3.40
CA ALA A 192 17.84 -10.70 -2.07
C ALA A 192 18.03 -9.33 -1.41
N GLY A 193 16.96 -8.53 -1.33
CA GLY A 193 16.94 -7.29 -0.57
C GLY A 193 17.20 -7.50 0.92
N PRO A 194 17.33 -6.42 1.70
CA PRO A 194 17.55 -6.50 3.14
C PRO A 194 16.46 -7.32 3.85
N ARG A 195 16.85 -8.01 4.92
CA ARG A 195 15.96 -8.81 5.76
C ARG A 195 15.83 -8.18 7.12
N GLU A 196 14.63 -8.22 7.66
CA GLU A 196 14.37 -7.87 9.05
C GLU A 196 13.48 -8.92 9.71
N THR A 197 13.77 -9.24 10.97
CA THR A 197 12.86 -10.05 11.79
C THR A 197 11.89 -9.12 12.48
N VAL A 198 10.60 -9.34 12.26
CA VAL A 198 9.51 -8.48 12.74
C VAL A 198 8.53 -9.29 13.57
N ALA A 199 7.83 -8.62 14.48
CA ALA A 199 6.73 -9.23 15.22
C ALA A 199 5.61 -9.65 14.26
N CYS A 200 4.94 -10.76 14.56
CA CYS A 200 3.79 -11.26 13.85
C CYS A 200 2.66 -11.55 14.84
N THR A 201 1.43 -11.22 14.44
CA THR A 201 0.21 -11.57 15.16
C THR A 201 -0.83 -12.12 14.19
N THR A 202 -1.87 -12.76 14.70
CA THR A 202 -3.13 -12.93 13.97
C THR A 202 -4.06 -11.75 14.26
N LEU A 203 -5.03 -11.50 13.38
CA LEU A 203 -6.08 -10.52 13.66
C LEU A 203 -6.98 -11.01 14.80
N ASP A 204 -7.21 -12.31 14.93
CA ASP A 204 -7.97 -12.90 16.04
C ASP A 204 -7.29 -12.64 17.39
N ALA A 205 -5.98 -12.88 17.50
CA ALA A 205 -5.23 -12.63 18.74
C ALA A 205 -5.10 -11.13 19.06
N TRP A 206 -4.97 -10.29 18.02
CA TRP A 206 -5.02 -8.84 18.21
C TRP A 206 -6.38 -8.37 18.70
N ALA A 207 -7.46 -8.87 18.09
CA ALA A 207 -8.82 -8.50 18.44
C ALA A 207 -9.17 -8.97 19.85
N GLU A 208 -8.79 -10.18 20.24
CA GLU A 208 -8.92 -10.67 21.61
C GLU A 208 -8.25 -9.74 22.64
N ARG A 209 -6.98 -9.37 22.41
CA ARG A 209 -6.26 -8.42 23.27
C ARG A 209 -6.88 -7.02 23.30
N SER A 210 -7.57 -6.66 22.22
CA SER A 210 -8.27 -5.37 22.07
C SER A 210 -9.74 -5.44 22.52
N LEU A 211 -10.14 -6.51 23.22
CA LEU A 211 -11.51 -6.76 23.70
C LEU A 211 -12.57 -6.83 22.60
N TRP A 212 -12.20 -7.45 21.47
CA TRP A 212 -13.05 -7.66 20.29
C TRP A 212 -13.74 -6.37 19.83
N PRO A 213 -12.99 -5.36 19.36
CA PRO A 213 -13.60 -4.15 18.86
C PRO A 213 -14.52 -4.48 17.68
N ARG A 214 -15.55 -3.65 17.49
CA ARG A 214 -16.31 -3.66 16.24
C ARG A 214 -15.34 -3.35 15.09
N VAL A 215 -15.42 -4.13 14.02
CA VAL A 215 -14.68 -3.89 12.77
C VAL A 215 -15.65 -3.99 11.61
N ASP A 216 -15.72 -2.92 10.82
CA ASP A 216 -16.63 -2.77 9.69
C ASP A 216 -15.95 -3.03 8.36
N LEU A 217 -14.67 -2.72 8.27
CA LEU A 217 -13.87 -2.91 7.08
C LEU A 217 -12.47 -3.44 7.44
N VAL A 218 -12.04 -4.48 6.75
CA VAL A 218 -10.63 -4.90 6.73
C VAL A 218 -10.09 -4.68 5.32
N LYS A 219 -8.96 -4.01 5.20
CA LYS A 219 -8.13 -4.02 3.98
C LYS A 219 -6.94 -4.95 4.22
N ILE A 220 -6.65 -5.85 3.28
CA ILE A 220 -5.45 -6.69 3.29
C ILE A 220 -4.69 -6.52 1.98
N ASP A 221 -3.45 -6.07 2.09
CA ASP A 221 -2.53 -5.89 0.97
C ASP A 221 -1.10 -6.10 1.49
N ILE A 222 -0.62 -7.35 1.45
CA ILE A 222 0.62 -7.78 2.12
C ILE A 222 1.50 -8.65 1.22
N GLU A 223 1.33 -8.49 -0.09
CA GLU A 223 2.21 -9.00 -1.15
C GLU A 223 2.53 -10.49 -0.99
N GLY A 224 1.50 -11.33 -0.88
CA GLY A 224 1.59 -12.80 -0.94
C GLY A 224 1.29 -13.53 0.36
N HIS A 225 1.08 -12.82 1.46
CA HIS A 225 0.74 -13.43 2.77
C HIS A 225 -0.77 -13.38 3.09
N GLU A 226 -1.61 -13.10 2.08
CA GLU A 226 -3.06 -12.93 2.21
C GLU A 226 -3.75 -14.18 2.77
N VAL A 227 -3.34 -15.38 2.32
CA VAL A 227 -3.93 -16.65 2.78
C VAL A 227 -3.72 -16.86 4.28
N ALA A 228 -2.53 -16.55 4.78
CA ALA A 228 -2.21 -16.65 6.20
C ALA A 228 -2.95 -15.61 7.03
N ALA A 229 -3.04 -14.36 6.55
CA ALA A 229 -3.83 -13.33 7.23
C ALA A 229 -5.33 -13.69 7.29
N LEU A 230 -5.88 -14.26 6.22
CA LEU A 230 -7.24 -14.81 6.21
C LEU A 230 -7.41 -15.94 7.24
N ALA A 231 -6.45 -16.87 7.31
CA ALA A 231 -6.47 -17.93 8.31
C ALA A 231 -6.47 -17.39 9.75
N GLY A 232 -5.77 -16.27 9.98
CA GLY A 232 -5.66 -15.60 11.28
C GLY A 232 -6.79 -14.61 11.62
N MET A 233 -7.86 -14.50 10.82
CA MET A 233 -8.97 -13.56 11.06
C MET A 233 -10.35 -14.21 11.09
N ARG A 234 -10.43 -15.53 11.20
CA ARG A 234 -11.70 -16.28 11.09
C ARG A 234 -12.67 -15.90 12.19
N GLU A 235 -12.18 -15.78 13.42
CA GLU A 235 -13.03 -15.43 14.57
C GLU A 235 -13.45 -13.95 14.52
N LEU A 236 -12.55 -13.05 14.09
CA LEU A 236 -12.86 -11.65 13.84
C LEU A 236 -13.99 -11.50 12.82
N SER A 237 -13.87 -12.20 11.69
CA SER A 237 -14.90 -12.21 10.65
C SER A 237 -16.22 -12.76 11.19
N ARG A 238 -16.18 -13.88 11.92
CA ARG A 238 -17.37 -14.50 12.50
C ARG A 238 -18.11 -13.56 13.45
N ARG A 239 -17.39 -12.81 14.28
CA ARG A 239 -17.93 -11.85 15.26
C ARG A 239 -18.44 -10.55 14.65
N ASN A 240 -18.03 -10.23 13.43
CA ASN A 240 -18.47 -9.04 12.70
C ASN A 240 -19.24 -9.47 11.43
N PRO A 241 -20.52 -9.84 11.54
CA PRO A 241 -21.30 -10.35 10.40
C PRO A 241 -21.48 -9.34 9.25
N GLY A 242 -21.39 -8.03 9.55
CA GLY A 242 -21.42 -6.96 8.54
C GLY A 242 -20.04 -6.56 8.00
N LEU A 243 -18.98 -7.33 8.31
CA LEU A 243 -17.62 -7.00 7.90
C LEU A 243 -17.48 -7.03 6.38
N VAL A 244 -16.91 -5.96 5.83
CA VAL A 244 -16.46 -5.89 4.43
C VAL A 244 -14.95 -6.12 4.37
N LEU A 245 -14.52 -6.98 3.46
CA LEU A 245 -13.10 -7.20 3.17
C LEU A 245 -12.73 -6.59 1.82
N ILE A 246 -11.64 -5.82 1.78
CA ILE A 246 -10.94 -5.47 0.55
C ILE A 246 -9.61 -6.20 0.57
N ILE A 247 -9.31 -6.98 -0.46
CA ILE A 247 -8.10 -7.80 -0.49
C ILE A 247 -7.47 -7.88 -1.87
N GLU A 248 -6.14 -7.82 -1.93
CA GLU A 248 -5.39 -8.04 -3.17
C GLU A 248 -5.34 -9.53 -3.52
N LEU A 249 -5.59 -9.86 -4.79
CA LEU A 249 -5.27 -11.15 -5.39
C LEU A 249 -4.16 -10.96 -6.42
N ASN A 250 -3.00 -11.55 -6.12
CA ASN A 250 -1.83 -11.50 -6.97
C ASN A 250 -1.24 -12.91 -7.12
N GLU A 251 -1.51 -13.55 -8.27
CA GLU A 251 -1.10 -14.95 -8.51
C GLU A 251 0.42 -15.14 -8.40
N ARG A 252 1.21 -14.10 -8.69
CA ARG A 252 2.68 -14.18 -8.60
C ARG A 252 3.16 -14.22 -7.17
N THR A 253 2.65 -13.32 -6.32
CA THR A 253 3.08 -13.25 -4.91
C THR A 253 2.55 -14.43 -4.11
N LEU A 254 1.33 -14.91 -4.39
CA LEU A 254 0.82 -16.18 -3.86
C LEU A 254 1.74 -17.35 -4.23
N ALA A 255 2.08 -17.50 -5.52
CA ALA A 255 2.98 -18.59 -5.95
C ALA A 255 4.36 -18.49 -5.29
N ALA A 256 4.89 -17.28 -5.13
CA ALA A 256 6.14 -17.03 -4.41
C ALA A 256 6.05 -17.37 -2.90
N ALA A 257 4.85 -17.33 -2.33
CA ALA A 257 4.56 -17.75 -0.97
C ALA A 257 4.36 -19.26 -0.81
N GLY A 258 4.32 -20.02 -1.91
CA GLY A 258 3.92 -21.43 -1.90
C GLY A 258 2.40 -21.63 -1.87
N GLU A 259 1.65 -20.57 -2.10
CA GLU A 259 0.18 -20.54 -2.15
C GLU A 259 -0.35 -20.61 -3.58
N SER A 260 -1.66 -20.86 -3.70
CA SER A 260 -2.36 -20.93 -4.98
C SER A 260 -3.59 -20.03 -4.97
N ILE A 261 -4.13 -19.75 -6.16
CA ILE A 261 -5.44 -19.09 -6.26
C ILE A 261 -6.53 -19.94 -5.58
N ASP A 262 -6.44 -21.26 -5.64
CA ASP A 262 -7.42 -22.18 -5.01
C ASP A 262 -7.38 -22.09 -3.48
N SER A 263 -6.19 -22.04 -2.87
CA SER A 263 -6.05 -21.86 -1.41
C SER A 263 -6.53 -20.48 -0.96
N PHE A 264 -6.30 -19.44 -1.76
CA PHE A 264 -6.83 -18.10 -1.51
C PHE A 264 -8.36 -18.07 -1.45
N TRP A 265 -9.04 -18.66 -2.45
CA TRP A 265 -10.52 -18.73 -2.44
C TRP A 265 -11.06 -19.61 -1.31
N ALA A 266 -10.39 -20.72 -1.01
CA ALA A 266 -10.76 -21.56 0.14
C ALA A 266 -10.63 -20.80 1.47
N ALA A 267 -9.59 -19.96 1.62
CA ALA A 267 -9.41 -19.13 2.81
C ALA A 267 -10.46 -18.03 2.94
N LEU A 268 -10.86 -17.39 1.83
CA LEU A 268 -11.99 -16.44 1.80
C LEU A 268 -13.29 -17.11 2.26
N ALA A 269 -13.61 -18.25 1.67
CA ALA A 269 -14.81 -19.01 2.01
C ALA A 269 -14.81 -19.47 3.49
N ALA A 270 -13.64 -19.87 4.02
CA ALA A 270 -13.49 -20.24 5.43
C ALA A 270 -13.70 -19.06 6.39
N CYS A 271 -13.54 -17.82 5.93
CA CYS A 271 -13.90 -16.61 6.69
C CYS A 271 -15.37 -16.21 6.51
N GLY A 272 -16.14 -16.94 5.69
CA GLY A 272 -17.53 -16.65 5.39
C GLY A 272 -17.74 -15.56 4.34
N PHE A 273 -16.73 -15.24 3.54
CA PHE A 273 -16.85 -14.31 2.41
C PHE A 273 -17.20 -15.07 1.13
N ASP A 274 -18.45 -15.00 0.72
CA ASP A 274 -19.03 -15.77 -0.39
C ASP A 274 -19.74 -14.90 -1.44
N ASP A 275 -19.90 -13.61 -1.18
CA ASP A 275 -20.27 -12.60 -2.18
C ASP A 275 -19.04 -11.75 -2.50
N VAL A 276 -18.40 -12.06 -3.63
CA VAL A 276 -17.11 -11.47 -4.02
C VAL A 276 -17.25 -10.74 -5.35
N SER A 277 -16.64 -9.56 -5.43
CA SER A 277 -16.62 -8.71 -6.62
C SER A 277 -15.21 -8.23 -6.91
N LEU A 278 -14.87 -8.05 -8.19
CA LEU A 278 -13.70 -7.26 -8.58
C LEU A 278 -13.89 -5.82 -8.11
N ALA A 279 -12.88 -5.28 -7.42
CA ALA A 279 -12.87 -3.89 -6.99
C ALA A 279 -12.79 -2.97 -8.22
N GLY A 280 -13.66 -1.97 -8.23
CA GLY A 280 -13.80 -1.03 -9.33
C GLY A 280 -15.17 -0.35 -9.25
N PRO A 281 -15.36 0.84 -9.84
CA PRO A 281 -16.68 1.46 -9.92
C PRO A 281 -17.35 1.16 -11.29
N PRO A 282 -18.47 0.42 -11.35
CA PRO A 282 -19.13 -0.32 -10.25
C PRO A 282 -18.44 -1.66 -9.95
N PRO A 283 -18.57 -2.20 -8.71
CA PRO A 283 -18.06 -3.52 -8.38
C PRO A 283 -18.69 -4.57 -9.29
N ARG A 284 -17.87 -5.51 -9.78
CA ARG A 284 -18.35 -6.56 -10.69
C ARG A 284 -18.31 -7.92 -9.99
N PRO A 285 -19.47 -8.55 -9.71
CA PRO A 285 -19.52 -9.85 -9.07
C PRO A 285 -18.69 -10.89 -9.83
N VAL A 286 -18.05 -11.77 -9.07
CA VAL A 286 -17.28 -12.92 -9.57
C VAL A 286 -17.59 -14.15 -8.72
N THR A 287 -17.77 -15.29 -9.38
CA THR A 287 -17.99 -16.59 -8.74
C THR A 287 -16.82 -17.51 -9.06
N TYR A 288 -16.09 -17.96 -8.05
CA TYR A 288 -14.99 -18.92 -8.22
C TYR A 288 -15.48 -20.37 -8.04
N PRO A 289 -15.06 -21.33 -8.88
CA PRO A 289 -14.06 -21.25 -9.95
C PRO A 289 -14.57 -20.79 -11.33
N GLN A 290 -15.87 -20.52 -11.49
CA GLN A 290 -16.52 -20.26 -12.79
C GLN A 290 -15.90 -19.06 -13.54
N ASP A 291 -15.57 -17.99 -12.82
CA ASP A 291 -15.03 -16.73 -13.37
C ASP A 291 -13.50 -16.66 -13.35
N ARG A 292 -12.79 -17.79 -13.13
CA ARG A 292 -11.31 -17.82 -13.07
C ARG A 292 -10.65 -17.18 -14.28
N ASP A 293 -11.15 -17.47 -15.49
CA ASP A 293 -10.59 -16.89 -16.71
C ASP A 293 -10.91 -15.40 -16.86
N ALA A 294 -12.05 -14.94 -16.33
CA ALA A 294 -12.41 -13.52 -16.32
C ALA A 294 -11.49 -12.74 -15.37
N ILE A 295 -11.22 -13.27 -14.18
CA ILE A 295 -10.26 -12.72 -13.22
C ILE A 295 -8.87 -12.62 -13.86
N ARG A 296 -8.40 -13.69 -14.51
CA ARG A 296 -7.11 -13.69 -15.22
C ARG A 296 -7.03 -12.70 -16.36
N ARG A 297 -8.13 -12.52 -17.11
CA ARG A 297 -8.21 -11.48 -18.15
C ARG A 297 -8.14 -10.08 -17.54
N GLU A 298 -8.80 -9.86 -16.40
CA GLU A 298 -8.74 -8.59 -15.68
C GLU A 298 -7.33 -8.29 -15.17
N ILE A 299 -6.66 -9.26 -14.54
CA ILE A 299 -5.24 -9.15 -14.13
C ILE A 299 -4.36 -8.72 -15.31
N ARG A 300 -4.53 -9.35 -16.48
CA ARG A 300 -3.81 -8.98 -17.71
C ARG A 300 -4.17 -7.58 -18.21
N ARG A 301 -5.44 -7.20 -18.13
CA ARG A 301 -5.95 -5.89 -18.57
C ARG A 301 -5.37 -4.75 -17.73
N GLN A 302 -5.23 -4.95 -16.41
CA GLN A 302 -4.65 -3.95 -15.51
C GLN A 302 -3.13 -3.82 -15.70
N GLY A 303 -2.46 -4.88 -16.18
CA GLY A 303 -1.04 -4.86 -16.51
C GLY A 303 -0.09 -4.81 -15.31
N ASN A 304 -0.62 -4.82 -14.08
CA ASN A 304 0.10 -4.81 -12.82
C ASN A 304 0.24 -6.22 -12.19
N GLY A 305 -0.37 -7.26 -12.77
CA GLY A 305 -0.26 -8.64 -12.31
C GLY A 305 -1.16 -9.00 -11.12
N ARG A 306 -2.06 -8.10 -10.71
CA ARG A 306 -2.95 -8.27 -9.57
C ARG A 306 -4.35 -7.73 -9.87
N VAL A 307 -5.30 -8.04 -9.00
CA VAL A 307 -6.62 -7.39 -8.91
C VAL A 307 -6.99 -7.22 -7.45
N ASN A 308 -7.73 -6.17 -7.13
CA ASN A 308 -8.34 -6.04 -5.81
C ASN A 308 -9.75 -6.64 -5.84
N LEU A 309 -10.16 -7.23 -4.72
CA LEU A 309 -11.49 -7.81 -4.53
C LEU A 309 -12.21 -7.08 -3.40
N MET A 310 -13.52 -6.90 -3.56
CA MET A 310 -14.44 -6.58 -2.47
C MET A 310 -15.17 -7.87 -2.10
N CYS A 311 -15.12 -8.26 -0.84
CA CYS A 311 -15.73 -9.47 -0.34
C CYS A 311 -16.71 -9.14 0.79
N LEU A 312 -17.94 -9.63 0.65
CA LEU A 312 -19.02 -9.50 1.61
C LEU A 312 -19.39 -10.89 2.13
N ARG A 313 -19.87 -10.93 3.37
CA ARG A 313 -20.50 -12.12 3.94
C ARG A 313 -21.97 -12.12 3.55
N ARG A 314 -22.49 -13.24 3.05
CA ARG A 314 -23.95 -13.39 2.95
C ARG A 314 -24.57 -13.45 4.36
N PRO A 315 -25.72 -12.81 4.59
CA PRO A 315 -26.52 -13.06 5.77
C PRO A 315 -26.86 -14.56 5.79
N GLY A 316 -26.45 -15.25 6.84
CA GLY A 316 -26.85 -16.64 7.09
C GLY A 316 -28.32 -16.76 7.51
#